data_AF-A0A6L2PIV9-F1
#
_entry.id   AF-A0A6L2PIV9-F1
#
_cell.length_a   1.000
_cell.length_b   1.000
_cell.length_c   1.000
_cell.angle_alpha   90.00
_cell.angle_beta   90.00
_cell.angle_gamma   90.00
#
_symmetry.space_group_name_H-M   'P 1'
#
loop_
_entity.id
_entity.type
_entity.pdbx_description
1 polymer ?
#
loop_
_entity_poly.entity_id
_entity_poly.type
_entity_poly.pdbx_seq_one_letter_code
_entity_poly.pdbx_strand_id
1 'polypeptide(L)' 'MEVNNLQVRWKHHQIGVMDYLRQLLISEVFVDVTLCCQNKRFKAHRILLSACSSYLQ' A
#
# COMPACT_ATOMS: atom_id res chain seq x y z
N MET A 1 34.07 -18.93 9.15
CA MET A 1 32.71 -19.37 9.54
C MET A 1 31.75 -18.76 8.53
N GLU A 2 31.22 -19.56 7.62
CA GLU A 2 30.21 -19.08 6.66
C GLU A 2 28.89 -18.86 7.42
N VAL A 3 28.38 -17.64 7.37
CA VAL A 3 27.06 -17.32 7.92
C VAL A 3 26.03 -17.92 6.97
N ASN A 4 25.44 -19.06 7.35
CA ASN A 4 24.32 -19.64 6.62
C ASN A 4 23.12 -18.69 6.70
N ASN A 5 22.88 -17.97 5.61
CA ASN A 5 21.83 -16.96 5.53
C ASN A 5 20.52 -17.62 5.08
N LEU A 6 19.73 -18.11 6.04
CA LEU A 6 18.39 -18.66 5.78
C LEU A 6 17.44 -17.52 5.41
N GLN A 7 16.95 -17.53 4.15
CA GLN A 7 15.94 -16.60 3.67
C GLN A 7 14.65 -17.34 3.33
N VAL A 8 13.53 -16.82 3.84
CA VAL A 8 12.19 -17.33 3.52
C VAL A 8 11.54 -16.38 2.51
N ARG A 9 11.08 -16.94 1.39
CA ARG A 9 10.31 -16.19 0.39
C ARG A 9 8.85 -16.62 0.45
N TRP A 10 7.97 -15.69 0.79
CA TRP A 10 6.53 -15.91 0.66
C TRP A 10 6.14 -15.84 -0.81
N LYS A 11 5.72 -16.99 -1.37
CA LYS A 11 5.18 -17.06 -2.74
C LYS A 11 3.94 -16.18 -2.86
N HIS A 12 3.88 -15.38 -3.93
CA HIS A 12 2.78 -14.44 -4.22
C HIS A 12 2.54 -13.35 -3.17
N HIS A 13 3.53 -13.02 -2.34
CA HIS A 13 3.46 -11.96 -1.33
C HIS A 13 2.94 -10.63 -1.89
N GLN A 14 3.49 -10.17 -3.02
CA GLN A 14 3.08 -8.92 -3.66
C GLN A 14 1.57 -8.91 -3.96
N ILE A 15 1.05 -9.99 -4.55
CA ILE A 15 -0.38 -10.08 -4.91
C ILE A 15 -1.24 -10.07 -3.64
N GLY A 16 -0.91 -10.92 -2.66
CA GLY A 16 -1.66 -11.01 -1.41
C GLY A 16 -1.67 -9.69 -0.62
N VAL A 17 -0.53 -8.99 -0.56
CA VAL A 17 -0.44 -7.67 0.09
C VAL A 17 -1.27 -6.64 -0.64
N MET A 18 -1.20 -6.59 -1.97
CA MET A 18 -1.99 -5.62 -2.75
C MET A 18 -3.50 -5.85 -2.60
N ASP A 19 -3.95 -7.11 -2.55
CA ASP A 19 -5.35 -7.44 -2.33
C ASP A 19 -5.82 -7.07 -0.92
N TYR A 20 -4.99 -7.32 0.10
CA TYR A 20 -5.29 -6.92 1.47
C TYR A 20 -5.35 -5.40 1.64
N LEU A 21 -4.38 -4.67 1.09
CA LEU A 21 -4.37 -3.20 1.10
C LEU A 21 -5.59 -2.62 0.38
N ARG A 22 -6.05 -3.25 -0.71
CA ARG A 22 -7.30 -2.86 -1.37
C ARG A 22 -8.52 -3.06 -0.46
N GLN A 23 -8.59 -4.17 0.28
CA GLN A 23 -9.68 -4.41 1.24
C GLN A 23 -9.68 -3.38 2.38
N LEU A 24 -8.51 -2.99 2.87
CA LEU A 24 -8.37 -1.92 3.86
C LEU A 24 -8.86 -0.59 3.31
N LEU A 25 -8.57 -0.27 2.04
CA LEU A 25 -9.07 0.94 1.39
C LEU A 25 -10.59 0.95 1.28
N ILE A 26 -11.18 -0.16 0.82
CA ILE A 26 -12.64 -0.32 0.68
C ILE A 26 -13.33 -0.19 2.04
N SER A 27 -12.70 -0.72 3.10
CA SER A 27 -13.22 -0.65 4.47
C SER A 27 -12.86 0.65 5.19
N GLU A 28 -12.20 1.58 4.50
CA GLU A 28 -11.65 2.83 5.04
C GLU A 28 -10.73 2.67 6.27
N VAL A 29 -10.12 1.50 6.43
CA VAL A 29 -9.19 1.20 7.52
C VAL A 29 -7.80 1.76 7.17
N PHE A 30 -7.21 2.47 8.14
CA PHE A 30 -5.93 3.18 8.02
C PHE A 30 -5.88 4.24 6.91
N VAL A 31 -7.02 4.64 6.35
CA VAL A 31 -7.10 5.78 5.44
C VAL A 31 -6.69 7.04 6.19
N ASP A 32 -5.61 7.66 5.73
CA ASP A 32 -4.95 8.80 6.35
C ASP A 32 -4.92 10.04 5.45
N VAL A 33 -5.43 9.92 4.22
CA VAL A 33 -5.55 11.03 3.26
C VAL A 33 -6.87 10.99 2.51
N THR A 34 -7.38 12.18 2.17
CA THR A 34 -8.53 12.35 1.26
C THR A 34 -8.11 13.29 0.14
N LEU A 35 -8.06 12.81 -1.10
CA LEU A 35 -7.80 13.63 -2.28
C LEU A 35 -9.08 14.31 -2.73
N CYS A 36 -9.03 15.62 -2.92
CA CYS A 36 -10.15 16.41 -3.44
C CYS A 36 -9.83 16.84 -4.88
N CYS A 37 -10.68 16.49 -5.82
CA CYS A 37 -10.59 16.96 -7.20
C CYS A 37 -11.97 17.44 -7.66
N GLN A 38 -12.08 18.75 -7.89
CA GLN A 38 -13.36 19.42 -8.17
C GLN A 38 -14.39 19.06 -7.07
N ASN A 39 -15.53 18.49 -7.45
CA ASN A 39 -16.61 18.08 -6.56
C ASN A 39 -16.51 16.62 -6.08
N LYS A 40 -15.36 15.96 -6.27
CA LYS A 40 -15.14 14.56 -5.87
C LYS A 40 -14.10 14.48 -4.77
N ARG A 41 -14.31 13.50 -3.88
CA ARG A 41 -13.39 13.17 -2.79
C ARG A 41 -13.04 11.69 -2.85
N PHE A 42 -11.75 11.38 -2.70
CA PHE A 42 -11.23 10.02 -2.76
C PHE A 42 -10.46 9.73 -1.49
N LYS A 43 -10.90 8.73 -0.73
CA LYS A 43 -10.13 8.17 0.38
C LYS A 43 -8.95 7.38 -0.18
N ALA A 44 -7.79 7.45 0.48
CA ALA A 44 -6.61 6.71 0.08
C ALA A 44 -5.65 6.48 1.26
N HIS A 45 -4.62 5.67 1.03
CA HIS A 45 -3.48 5.53 1.93
C HIS A 45 -2.31 6.35 1.38
N ARG A 46 -1.82 7.32 2.16
CA ARG A 46 -0.76 8.24 1.75
C ARG A 46 0.50 7.49 1.33
N ILE A 47 0.88 6.47 2.08
CA ILE A 47 2.06 5.64 1.78
C ILE A 47 2.00 5.00 0.38
N LEU A 48 0.81 4.57 -0.06
CA LEU A 48 0.62 3.98 -1.38
C LEU A 48 0.69 5.03 -2.48
N LEU A 49 0.16 6.23 -2.23
CA LEU A 49 0.28 7.33 -3.19
C LEU A 49 1.74 7.75 -3.37
N SER A 50 2.50 7.89 -2.26
CA SER A 50 3.92 8.24 -2.28
C SER A 50 4.77 7.20 -3.03
N ALA A 51 4.46 5.91 -2.88
CA ALA A 51 5.16 4.83 -3.59
C ALA A 51 4.88 4.84 -5.11
N CYS A 52 3.73 5.37 -5.54
CA CYS A 52 3.31 5.40 -6.94
C CYS A 52 3.69 6.70 -7.67
N SER A 53 3.99 7.79 -6.96
CA SER A 53 4.32 9.08 -7.57
C SER A 53 5.07 9.99 -6.60
N SER A 54 6.19 10.56 -7.05
CA SER A 54 6.94 11.57 -6.29
C SER A 54 6.15 12.86 -6.06
N TYR A 55 5.13 13.14 -6.88
CA TYR A 55 4.23 14.28 -6.67
C TYR A 55 3.27 14.07 -5.49
N LEU A 56 2.98 12.81 -5.15
CA LEU A 56 2.08 12.42 -4.07
C LEU A 56 2.85 11.84 -2.85
N GLN A 57 4.18 12.01 -2.84
CA GLN A 57 5.01 11.78 -1.65
C GLN A 57 4.87 12.94 -0.67
#